data_AF-A0A3D2RNZ5-F1
#
_entry.id   AF-A0A3D2RNZ5-F1
#
_cell.length_a   1.000
_cell.length_b   1.000
_cell.length_c   1.000
_cell.angle_alpha   90.00
_cell.angle_beta   90.00
_cell.angle_gamma   90.00
#
_symmetry.space_group_name_H-M   'P 1'
#
loop_
_entity.id
_entity.type
_entity.pdbx_description
1 polymer ?
#
loop_
_entity_poly.entity_id
_entity_poly.type
_entity_poly.pdbx_seq_one_letter_code
_entity_poly.pdbx_strand_id
1 'polypeptide(L)'
;MNEIVVEVSNEPQKDVIPLSGDFPLFGGIHRSVRLITTDPVCITPLDYASPGVFIRQKDLSDVSGTIDVTVKVSNGGLAAEDATVRVVVRDAEGVTVAKQETLTGLAAGETIPVVVSATVASPTRWQGLKGPYLYSVTSQVLKGGRVIDEIVQPLGFRTFHFDAKKGFFLNDRHLKIRGIARHQDVAGRGGALRPEDHRRDLEHILDMGTNSVRLSHYPHSELFYDLCDSTGLTVYTEIAWVGSTASGFNDSEGIKTNIRQSMLEMIRQNYNHPSVIIWGIQNELHNPDELSPLPYIKEMHDLARIEDPDRLTAAANMMMTNMIGTDITGWNQYFGWYIGHSSQIGDWMDKTHAELPHVPMGITEYGAGGSIEHHEENIRRAFPFAHPWHPEAWQAQVHEENWKEIAARDYVWGSYIWNMFDFASFFRREGDAIGMNDKGMVTYDRRVRKDVFYFYRANWSDDPTVYIANRRYQLRETDDTSVKVYSNADQVLLSVNGTSIGKGRGEGQGIFRWEDVRLKKGNNVVVASATIDGKAHEDRVVWLFDDSSTTDAVIVFLRYGIKPTVVISLLLVFVGFGQGWRAGLLGWKKWAWRGIFVVSTLVFLAITGGWIWAMTYRIDILAYSLI
;
A
#
# COMPACT_ATOMS: atom_id res chain seq x y z
N MET A 1 -31.63 33.80 -4.11
CA MET A 1 -30.28 33.25 -3.82
C MET A 1 -30.52 31.91 -3.16
N ASN A 2 -29.96 30.83 -3.68
CA ASN A 2 -30.05 29.52 -3.01
C ASN A 2 -28.83 29.38 -2.10
N GLU A 3 -29.04 28.93 -0.88
CA GLU A 3 -27.97 28.60 0.08
C GLU A 3 -27.82 27.08 0.12
N ILE A 4 -26.57 26.59 0.06
CA ILE A 4 -26.25 25.16 0.19
C ILE A 4 -25.36 25.02 1.42
N VAL A 5 -25.84 24.27 2.41
CA VAL A 5 -25.12 23.98 3.65
C VAL A 5 -24.86 22.47 3.71
N VAL A 6 -23.62 22.08 4.04
CA VAL A 6 -23.24 20.69 4.24
C VAL A 6 -22.59 20.57 5.61
N GLU A 7 -23.22 19.80 6.50
CA GLU A 7 -22.67 19.42 7.79
C GLU A 7 -21.99 18.06 7.66
N VAL A 8 -20.79 17.93 8.21
CA VAL A 8 -19.97 16.70 8.13
C VAL A 8 -19.43 16.37 9.52
N SER A 9 -19.46 15.08 9.87
CA SER A 9 -18.90 14.57 11.12
C SER A 9 -18.11 13.29 10.84
N ASN A 10 -16.97 13.16 11.51
CA ASN A 10 -16.18 11.94 11.59
C ASN A 10 -16.10 11.44 13.05
N GLU A 11 -17.05 11.85 13.90
CA GLU A 11 -17.13 11.32 15.25
C GLU A 11 -17.34 9.80 15.22
N PRO A 12 -16.72 9.04 16.14
CA PRO A 12 -16.90 7.60 16.19
C PRO A 12 -18.38 7.21 16.32
N GLN A 13 -18.84 6.37 15.40
CA GLN A 13 -20.19 5.79 15.40
C GLN A 13 -20.10 4.28 15.62
N LYS A 14 -21.20 3.66 16.07
CA LYS A 14 -21.29 2.20 16.26
C LYS A 14 -21.98 1.49 15.10
N ASP A 15 -22.58 2.22 14.18
CA ASP A 15 -23.40 1.74 13.08
C ASP A 15 -22.85 2.13 11.70
N VAL A 16 -21.64 2.72 11.63
CA VAL A 16 -20.96 3.08 10.38
C VAL A 16 -19.55 2.50 10.35
N ILE A 17 -19.23 1.71 9.33
CA ILE A 17 -17.87 1.20 9.12
C ILE A 17 -16.95 2.32 8.61
N PRO A 18 -15.66 2.33 8.98
CA PRO A 18 -14.97 1.39 9.86
C PRO A 18 -15.19 1.68 11.36
N LEU A 19 -15.41 0.63 12.16
CA LEU A 19 -15.48 0.71 13.63
C LEU A 19 -14.10 0.63 14.29
N SER A 20 -13.12 0.07 13.58
CA SER A 20 -11.73 -0.09 14.01
C SER A 20 -10.83 0.03 12.78
N GLY A 21 -9.54 0.20 12.99
CA GLY A 21 -8.58 0.34 11.90
C GLY A 21 -7.26 0.93 12.37
N ASP A 22 -6.19 0.61 11.64
CA ASP A 22 -4.85 1.17 11.84
C ASP A 22 -4.61 2.44 11.02
N PHE A 23 -5.60 3.31 10.91
CA PHE A 23 -5.53 4.54 10.11
C PHE A 23 -6.52 5.59 10.67
N PRO A 24 -6.26 6.89 10.47
CA PRO A 24 -7.19 7.94 10.87
C PRO A 24 -8.38 8.05 9.91
N LEU A 25 -9.53 8.44 10.46
CA LEU A 25 -10.70 8.86 9.69
C LEU A 25 -10.63 10.37 9.49
N PHE A 26 -10.04 10.82 8.37
CA PHE A 26 -9.97 12.25 8.04
C PHE A 26 -11.38 12.80 7.77
N GLY A 27 -11.89 13.64 8.69
CA GLY A 27 -13.17 14.31 8.54
C GLY A 27 -13.15 15.43 7.50
N GLY A 28 -14.34 15.81 7.02
CA GLY A 28 -14.51 16.88 6.06
C GLY A 28 -14.83 16.42 4.63
N ILE A 29 -15.16 17.38 3.77
CA ILE A 29 -15.35 17.17 2.33
C ILE A 29 -13.97 17.05 1.69
N HIS A 30 -13.38 15.86 1.71
CA HIS A 30 -12.02 15.60 1.24
C HIS A 30 -11.94 15.22 -0.25
N ARG A 31 -13.08 15.15 -0.96
CA ARG A 31 -13.19 14.95 -2.41
C ARG A 31 -14.05 16.04 -3.06
N SER A 32 -14.04 16.10 -4.39
CA SER A 32 -14.74 17.14 -5.15
C SER A 32 -16.27 17.05 -5.01
N VAL A 33 -16.93 18.21 -5.07
CA VAL A 33 -18.39 18.35 -5.14
C VAL A 33 -18.77 18.80 -6.55
N ARG A 34 -19.83 18.22 -7.13
CA ARG A 34 -20.33 18.53 -8.47
C ARG A 34 -21.80 18.94 -8.42
N LEU A 35 -22.17 19.98 -9.16
CA LEU A 35 -23.57 20.30 -9.47
C LEU A 35 -23.90 19.68 -10.82
N ILE A 36 -24.87 18.75 -10.85
CA ILE A 36 -25.29 18.04 -12.05
C ILE A 36 -26.65 18.58 -12.48
N THR A 37 -26.78 18.96 -13.75
CA THR A 37 -28.05 19.39 -14.36
C THR A 37 -28.35 18.54 -15.57
N THR A 38 -29.55 17.97 -15.63
CA THR A 38 -30.00 17.09 -16.71
C THR A 38 -31.33 17.57 -17.29
N ASP A 39 -31.70 17.03 -18.45
CA ASP A 39 -33.09 17.07 -18.92
C ASP A 39 -34.00 16.28 -17.95
N PRO A 40 -35.32 16.57 -17.87
CA PRO A 40 -36.26 15.75 -17.11
C PRO A 40 -36.20 14.26 -17.47
N VAL A 41 -35.94 13.92 -18.74
CA VAL A 41 -35.63 12.54 -19.14
C VAL A 41 -34.12 12.38 -19.27
N CYS A 42 -33.52 11.61 -18.36
CA CYS A 42 -32.06 11.51 -18.22
C CYS A 42 -31.59 10.10 -17.84
N ILE A 43 -30.29 9.88 -17.93
CA ILE A 43 -29.61 8.76 -17.28
C ILE A 43 -29.51 9.11 -15.79
N THR A 44 -30.06 8.27 -14.92
CA THR A 44 -30.23 8.63 -13.50
C THR A 44 -28.88 8.75 -12.77
N PRO A 45 -28.58 9.89 -12.13
CA PRO A 45 -27.44 10.01 -11.23
C PRO A 45 -27.75 9.52 -9.81
N LEU A 46 -28.97 9.03 -9.55
CA LEU A 46 -29.49 8.75 -8.21
C LEU A 46 -29.37 7.29 -7.78
N ASP A 47 -28.83 6.42 -8.64
CA ASP A 47 -28.59 5.02 -8.31
C ASP A 47 -27.26 4.86 -7.57
N TYR A 48 -27.28 5.05 -6.25
CA TYR A 48 -26.09 4.99 -5.37
C TYR A 48 -24.94 5.92 -5.84
N ALA A 49 -25.29 7.05 -6.46
CA ALA A 49 -24.34 7.98 -7.09
C ALA A 49 -23.40 7.32 -8.12
N SER A 50 -23.83 6.20 -8.72
CA SER A 50 -23.16 5.58 -9.86
C SER A 50 -23.37 6.39 -11.14
N PRO A 51 -22.66 6.05 -12.24
CA PRO A 51 -22.91 6.63 -13.55
C PRO A 51 -24.30 6.32 -14.15
N GLY A 52 -25.10 5.43 -13.52
CA GLY A 52 -26.38 4.96 -14.07
C GLY A 52 -26.24 4.07 -15.31
N VAL A 53 -25.02 3.67 -15.66
CA VAL A 53 -24.67 2.83 -16.80
C VAL A 53 -23.83 1.66 -16.30
N PHE A 54 -24.19 0.43 -16.69
CA PHE A 54 -23.48 -0.79 -16.29
C PHE A 54 -23.16 -1.63 -17.54
N ILE A 55 -21.89 -1.86 -17.80
CA ILE A 55 -21.40 -2.54 -19.01
C ILE A 55 -20.95 -3.95 -18.63
N ARG A 56 -21.70 -4.94 -19.07
CA ARG A 56 -21.39 -6.35 -18.85
C ARG A 56 -20.95 -7.01 -20.14
N GLN A 57 -19.80 -7.65 -20.14
CA GLN A 57 -19.27 -8.39 -21.30
C GLN A 57 -19.80 -9.84 -21.34
N LYS A 58 -20.05 -10.35 -22.55
CA LYS A 58 -20.53 -11.71 -22.84
C LYS A 58 -19.84 -12.27 -24.09
N ASP A 59 -19.72 -13.59 -24.14
CA ASP A 59 -19.28 -14.35 -25.32
C ASP A 59 -17.96 -13.83 -25.93
N LEU A 60 -17.03 -13.38 -25.08
CA LEU A 60 -15.76 -12.82 -25.51
C LEU A 60 -14.85 -13.90 -26.10
N SER A 61 -14.45 -13.69 -27.35
CA SER A 61 -13.49 -14.51 -28.10
C SER A 61 -12.59 -13.60 -28.95
N ASP A 62 -11.68 -14.20 -29.71
CA ASP A 62 -10.84 -13.45 -30.66
C ASP A 62 -11.61 -13.01 -31.92
N VAL A 63 -12.80 -13.57 -32.14
CA VAL A 63 -13.67 -13.25 -33.29
C VAL A 63 -14.66 -12.14 -32.96
N SER A 64 -15.19 -12.11 -31.74
CA SER A 64 -16.17 -11.13 -31.30
C SER A 64 -16.23 -10.99 -29.78
N GLY A 65 -16.68 -9.84 -29.31
CA GLY A 65 -17.09 -9.61 -27.93
C GLY A 65 -18.42 -8.86 -27.89
N THR A 66 -19.40 -9.42 -27.19
CA THR A 66 -20.70 -8.77 -26.99
C THR A 66 -20.69 -8.06 -25.63
N ILE A 67 -21.32 -6.89 -25.57
CA ILE A 67 -21.62 -6.20 -24.32
C ILE A 67 -23.13 -6.02 -24.18
N ASP A 68 -23.63 -6.23 -22.98
CA ASP A 68 -24.93 -5.74 -22.55
C ASP A 68 -24.72 -4.46 -21.75
N VAL A 69 -25.25 -3.35 -22.24
CA VAL A 69 -25.18 -2.06 -21.57
C VAL A 69 -26.53 -1.78 -20.95
N THR A 70 -26.59 -1.82 -19.63
CA THR A 70 -27.78 -1.42 -18.86
C THR A 70 -27.69 0.07 -18.59
N VAL A 71 -28.64 0.84 -19.12
CA VAL A 71 -28.78 2.29 -18.87
C VAL A 71 -30.02 2.50 -18.02
N LYS A 72 -29.86 3.04 -16.82
CA LYS A 72 -30.99 3.39 -15.94
C LYS A 72 -31.51 4.76 -16.35
N VAL A 73 -32.65 4.79 -17.04
CA VAL A 73 -33.26 6.03 -17.54
C VAL A 73 -34.38 6.46 -16.59
N SER A 74 -34.38 7.73 -16.22
CA SER A 74 -35.37 8.35 -15.35
C SER A 74 -36.17 9.39 -16.11
N ASN A 75 -37.48 9.41 -15.90
CA ASN A 75 -38.37 10.49 -16.33
C ASN A 75 -38.85 11.26 -15.10
N GLY A 76 -38.15 12.33 -14.74
CA GLY A 76 -38.55 13.26 -13.68
C GLY A 76 -39.67 14.24 -14.08
N GLY A 77 -40.24 14.10 -15.28
CA GLY A 77 -41.33 14.93 -15.78
C GLY A 77 -42.71 14.56 -15.23
N LEU A 78 -43.72 15.31 -15.66
CA LEU A 78 -45.12 15.14 -15.22
C LEU A 78 -45.98 14.31 -16.20
N ALA A 79 -45.43 13.94 -17.34
CA ALA A 79 -46.12 13.16 -18.37
C ALA A 79 -45.28 11.95 -18.77
N ALA A 80 -45.95 10.91 -19.30
CA ALA A 80 -45.26 9.81 -19.94
C ALA A 80 -44.54 10.30 -21.20
N GLU A 81 -43.36 9.76 -21.45
CA GLU A 81 -42.47 10.19 -22.53
C GLU A 81 -41.84 8.98 -23.20
N ASP A 82 -41.71 9.03 -24.52
CA ASP A 82 -40.92 8.08 -25.29
C ASP A 82 -39.49 8.62 -25.44
N ALA A 83 -38.51 7.75 -25.23
CA ALA A 83 -37.11 8.06 -25.44
C ALA A 83 -36.39 6.90 -26.14
N THR A 84 -35.43 7.23 -27.00
CA THR A 84 -34.52 6.24 -27.58
C THR A 84 -33.24 6.19 -26.77
N VAL A 85 -32.87 5.02 -26.26
CA VAL A 85 -31.56 4.79 -25.66
C VAL A 85 -30.64 4.26 -26.74
N ARG A 86 -29.52 4.95 -26.98
CA ARG A 86 -28.50 4.55 -27.94
C ARG A 86 -27.19 4.28 -27.24
N VAL A 87 -26.54 3.19 -27.63
CA VAL A 87 -25.19 2.84 -27.22
C VAL A 87 -24.27 2.91 -28.42
N VAL A 88 -23.16 3.64 -28.28
CA VAL A 88 -22.11 3.77 -29.29
C VAL A 88 -20.78 3.34 -28.67
N VAL A 89 -20.15 2.31 -29.23
CA VAL A 89 -18.83 1.84 -28.84
C VAL A 89 -17.80 2.41 -29.80
N ARG A 90 -16.76 3.04 -29.27
CA ARG A 90 -15.62 3.56 -30.05
C ARG A 90 -14.31 2.93 -29.59
N ASP A 91 -13.43 2.69 -30.56
CA ASP A 91 -12.05 2.27 -30.30
C ASP A 91 -11.19 3.40 -29.70
N ALA A 92 -9.91 3.10 -29.45
CA ALA A 92 -8.99 4.05 -28.82
C ALA A 92 -8.72 5.29 -29.69
N GLU A 93 -8.89 5.17 -31.01
CA GLU A 93 -8.78 6.24 -32.00
C GLU A 93 -10.08 7.04 -32.16
N GLY A 94 -11.17 6.63 -31.50
CA GLY A 94 -12.47 7.30 -31.54
C GLY A 94 -13.37 6.87 -32.70
N VAL A 95 -13.01 5.83 -33.46
CA VAL A 95 -13.83 5.29 -34.54
C VAL A 95 -14.96 4.44 -33.95
N THR A 96 -16.18 4.63 -34.45
CA THR A 96 -17.34 3.80 -34.04
C THR A 96 -17.19 2.38 -34.56
N VAL A 97 -17.07 1.42 -33.64
CA VAL A 97 -16.94 -0.02 -33.94
C VAL A 97 -18.23 -0.80 -33.68
N ALA A 98 -19.15 -0.25 -32.89
CA ALA A 98 -20.50 -0.79 -32.74
C ALA A 98 -21.48 0.33 -32.38
N LYS A 99 -22.73 0.21 -32.83
CA LYS A 99 -23.82 1.13 -32.48
C LYS A 99 -25.14 0.38 -32.47
N GLN A 100 -25.92 0.54 -31.41
CA GLN A 100 -27.26 -0.03 -31.28
C GLN A 100 -28.17 0.95 -30.54
N GLU A 101 -29.48 0.88 -30.79
CA GLU A 101 -30.46 1.72 -30.13
C GLU A 101 -31.81 1.01 -29.95
N THR A 102 -32.51 1.37 -28.88
CA THR A 102 -33.81 0.81 -28.50
C THR A 102 -34.75 1.94 -28.10
N LEU A 103 -35.97 1.92 -28.62
CA LEU A 103 -37.05 2.79 -28.17
C LEU A 103 -37.65 2.25 -26.87
N THR A 104 -37.88 3.12 -25.90
CA THR A 104 -38.57 2.80 -24.66
C THR A 104 -39.58 3.89 -24.30
N GLY A 105 -40.65 3.50 -23.61
CA GLY A 105 -41.60 4.43 -22.99
C GLY A 105 -41.37 4.47 -21.49
N LEU A 106 -41.44 5.66 -20.89
CA LEU A 106 -41.30 5.87 -19.45
C LEU A 106 -42.52 6.60 -18.91
N ALA A 107 -43.14 6.08 -17.86
CA ALA A 107 -44.17 6.82 -17.13
C ALA A 107 -43.56 8.04 -16.41
N ALA A 108 -44.42 9.01 -16.05
CA ALA A 108 -44.00 10.15 -15.25
C ALA A 108 -43.48 9.69 -13.87
N GLY A 109 -42.32 10.18 -13.45
CA GLY A 109 -41.65 9.84 -12.20
C GLY A 109 -40.97 8.46 -12.19
N GLU A 110 -41.00 7.72 -13.29
CA GLU A 110 -40.47 6.37 -13.35
C GLU A 110 -38.95 6.35 -13.62
N THR A 111 -38.26 5.35 -13.07
CA THR A 111 -36.89 5.01 -13.46
C THR A 111 -36.82 3.54 -13.82
N ILE A 112 -36.42 3.25 -15.06
CA ILE A 112 -36.35 1.88 -15.58
C ILE A 112 -34.94 1.52 -16.07
N PRO A 113 -34.51 0.26 -15.95
CA PRO A 113 -33.33 -0.22 -16.64
C PRO A 113 -33.67 -0.52 -18.12
N VAL A 114 -32.91 0.05 -19.04
CA VAL A 114 -32.97 -0.27 -20.48
C VAL A 114 -31.68 -0.99 -20.86
N VAL A 115 -31.80 -2.21 -21.39
CA VAL A 115 -30.65 -3.00 -21.83
C VAL A 115 -30.49 -2.87 -23.33
N VAL A 116 -29.30 -2.47 -23.77
CA VAL A 116 -28.91 -2.41 -25.18
C VAL A 116 -27.68 -3.28 -25.38
N SER A 117 -27.80 -4.33 -26.18
CA SER A 117 -26.70 -5.23 -26.51
C SER A 117 -25.98 -4.77 -27.77
N ALA A 118 -24.65 -4.74 -27.75
CA ALA A 118 -23.82 -4.39 -28.91
C ALA A 118 -22.65 -5.39 -29.05
N THR A 119 -22.30 -5.75 -30.29
CA THR A 119 -21.21 -6.68 -30.58
C THR A 119 -20.08 -5.97 -31.30
N VAL A 120 -18.85 -6.13 -30.79
CA VAL A 120 -17.61 -5.65 -31.40
C VAL A 120 -16.92 -6.83 -32.08
N ALA A 121 -16.64 -6.71 -33.38
CA ALA A 121 -15.87 -7.71 -34.12
C ALA A 121 -14.38 -7.61 -33.78
N SER A 122 -13.72 -8.76 -33.62
CA SER A 122 -12.29 -8.90 -33.31
C SER A 122 -11.80 -7.91 -32.24
N PRO A 123 -12.36 -7.98 -31.01
CA PRO A 123 -12.06 -6.99 -29.97
C PRO A 123 -10.59 -7.06 -29.54
N THR A 124 -9.96 -5.88 -29.42
CA THR A 124 -8.66 -5.76 -28.77
C THR A 124 -8.86 -5.87 -27.26
N ARG A 125 -8.23 -6.87 -26.64
CA ARG A 125 -8.40 -7.11 -25.20
C ARG A 125 -7.56 -6.15 -24.36
N TRP A 126 -8.06 -5.81 -23.18
CA TRP A 126 -7.26 -5.23 -22.11
C TRP A 126 -6.37 -6.31 -21.51
N GLN A 127 -5.05 -6.10 -21.55
CA GLN A 127 -4.01 -7.09 -21.24
C GLN A 127 -3.17 -6.69 -20.00
N GLY A 128 -3.75 -5.90 -19.11
CA GLY A 128 -3.02 -5.30 -17.98
C GLY A 128 -1.89 -4.41 -18.48
N LEU A 129 -0.80 -4.34 -17.72
CA LEU A 129 0.37 -3.50 -18.06
C LEU A 129 0.93 -3.73 -19.47
N LYS A 130 0.78 -4.95 -20.04
CA LYS A 130 1.30 -5.27 -21.38
C LYS A 130 0.48 -4.65 -22.52
N GLY A 131 -0.72 -4.16 -22.25
CA GLY A 131 -1.60 -3.58 -23.25
C GLY A 131 -2.94 -3.17 -22.66
N PRO A 132 -3.03 -2.02 -21.97
CA PRO A 132 -4.24 -1.55 -21.31
C PRO A 132 -5.22 -0.91 -22.31
N TYR A 133 -5.60 -1.66 -23.34
CA TYR A 133 -6.48 -1.16 -24.40
C TYR A 133 -7.88 -0.86 -23.85
N LEU A 134 -8.38 0.34 -24.12
CA LEU A 134 -9.70 0.79 -23.70
C LEU A 134 -10.51 1.28 -24.90
N TYR A 135 -11.73 0.75 -25.00
CA TYR A 135 -12.81 1.35 -25.77
C TYR A 135 -13.53 2.40 -24.92
N SER A 136 -14.30 3.26 -25.57
CA SER A 136 -15.29 4.12 -24.91
C SER A 136 -16.70 3.68 -25.29
N VAL A 137 -17.60 3.62 -24.31
CA VAL A 137 -19.03 3.34 -24.50
C VAL A 137 -19.81 4.59 -24.15
N THR A 138 -20.43 5.18 -25.17
CA THR A 138 -21.29 6.36 -25.03
C THR A 138 -22.74 5.90 -24.99
N SER A 139 -23.40 6.07 -23.84
CA SER A 139 -24.83 5.86 -23.64
C SER A 139 -25.55 7.19 -23.79
N GLN A 140 -26.46 7.29 -24.75
CA GLN A 140 -27.21 8.49 -25.07
C GLN A 140 -28.70 8.27 -24.85
N VAL A 141 -29.39 9.27 -24.33
CA VAL A 141 -30.86 9.37 -24.35
C VAL A 141 -31.26 10.37 -25.41
N LEU A 142 -32.17 9.98 -26.30
CA LEU A 142 -32.66 10.80 -27.39
C LEU A 142 -34.16 11.01 -27.32
N LYS A 143 -34.60 12.24 -27.61
CA LYS A 143 -36.01 12.62 -27.76
C LYS A 143 -36.20 13.32 -29.10
N GLY A 144 -37.13 12.82 -29.92
CA GLY A 144 -37.36 13.35 -31.28
C GLY A 144 -36.11 13.35 -32.16
N GLY A 145 -35.20 12.38 -31.98
CA GLY A 145 -33.94 12.27 -32.72
C GLY A 145 -32.79 13.15 -32.22
N ARG A 146 -33.02 14.03 -31.23
CA ARG A 146 -31.98 14.85 -30.60
C ARG A 146 -31.45 14.17 -29.33
N VAL A 147 -30.12 14.14 -29.15
CA VAL A 147 -29.49 13.72 -27.89
C VAL A 147 -29.80 14.77 -26.81
N ILE A 148 -30.42 14.34 -25.72
CA ILE A 148 -30.79 15.18 -24.57
C ILE A 148 -29.93 14.89 -23.33
N ASP A 149 -29.34 13.70 -23.25
CA ASP A 149 -28.42 13.32 -22.19
C ASP A 149 -27.40 12.28 -22.68
N GLU A 150 -26.22 12.27 -22.07
CA GLU A 150 -25.10 11.40 -22.45
C GLU A 150 -24.17 11.09 -21.27
N ILE A 151 -23.80 9.81 -21.13
CA ILE A 151 -22.75 9.34 -20.23
C ILE A 151 -21.75 8.49 -21.02
N VAL A 152 -20.46 8.71 -20.77
CA VAL A 152 -19.37 7.93 -21.35
C VAL A 152 -18.71 7.10 -20.26
N GLN A 153 -18.49 5.81 -20.52
CA GLN A 153 -17.83 4.87 -19.60
C GLN A 153 -16.76 4.05 -20.34
N PRO A 154 -15.68 3.64 -19.65
CA PRO A 154 -14.63 2.82 -20.26
C PRO A 154 -15.10 1.38 -20.48
N LEU A 155 -14.48 0.70 -21.46
CA LEU A 155 -14.65 -0.74 -21.69
C LEU A 155 -13.29 -1.36 -22.03
N GLY A 156 -12.83 -2.27 -21.17
CA GLY A 156 -11.68 -3.12 -21.45
C GLY A 156 -12.12 -4.59 -21.50
N PHE A 157 -12.21 -5.17 -22.70
CA PHE A 157 -12.56 -6.58 -22.86
C PHE A 157 -11.47 -7.47 -22.27
N ARG A 158 -11.82 -8.35 -21.32
CA ARG A 158 -10.87 -9.32 -20.77
C ARG A 158 -11.55 -10.51 -20.12
N THR A 159 -10.85 -11.62 -19.96
CA THR A 159 -11.26 -12.70 -19.05
C THR A 159 -10.23 -12.84 -17.94
N PHE A 160 -10.65 -13.30 -16.77
CA PHE A 160 -9.72 -13.66 -15.71
C PHE A 160 -10.32 -14.74 -14.80
N HIS A 161 -9.46 -15.50 -14.14
CA HIS A 161 -9.87 -16.47 -13.14
C HIS A 161 -8.74 -16.73 -12.14
N PHE A 162 -9.11 -17.34 -11.01
CA PHE A 162 -8.20 -17.74 -9.95
C PHE A 162 -8.27 -19.26 -9.82
N ASP A 163 -7.13 -19.92 -10.02
CA ASP A 163 -6.98 -21.36 -9.86
C ASP A 163 -6.27 -21.64 -8.53
N ALA A 164 -6.84 -22.55 -7.73
CA ALA A 164 -6.31 -22.84 -6.39
C ALA A 164 -4.89 -23.43 -6.40
N LYS A 165 -4.42 -24.00 -7.52
CA LYS A 165 -3.11 -24.65 -7.66
C LYS A 165 -2.14 -23.85 -8.53
N LYS A 166 -2.65 -22.99 -9.40
CA LYS A 166 -1.87 -22.28 -10.42
C LYS A 166 -1.98 -20.77 -10.32
N GLY A 167 -2.70 -20.24 -9.33
CA GLY A 167 -2.78 -18.81 -9.09
C GLY A 167 -3.67 -18.07 -10.09
N PHE A 168 -3.27 -16.87 -10.49
CA PHE A 168 -4.11 -15.95 -11.25
C PHE A 168 -3.85 -16.02 -12.76
N PHE A 169 -4.92 -15.92 -13.54
CA PHE A 169 -4.87 -15.87 -15.00
C PHE A 169 -5.60 -14.63 -15.52
N LEU A 170 -4.96 -13.93 -16.47
CA LEU A 170 -5.56 -12.83 -17.25
C LEU A 170 -5.51 -13.20 -18.73
N ASN A 171 -6.68 -13.25 -19.38
CA ASN A 171 -6.83 -13.69 -20.77
C ASN A 171 -6.14 -15.04 -21.03
N ASP A 172 -6.42 -16.01 -20.15
CA ASP A 172 -5.89 -17.38 -20.17
C ASP A 172 -4.37 -17.51 -20.02
N ARG A 173 -3.69 -16.41 -19.66
CA ARG A 173 -2.25 -16.40 -19.37
C ARG A 173 -2.02 -16.28 -17.88
N HIS A 174 -1.23 -17.22 -17.34
CA HIS A 174 -0.79 -17.16 -15.95
C HIS A 174 -0.03 -15.85 -15.70
N LEU A 175 -0.46 -15.11 -14.68
CA LEU A 175 0.13 -13.84 -14.28
C LEU A 175 0.21 -13.80 -12.76
N LYS A 176 1.42 -13.83 -12.22
CA LYS A 176 1.62 -13.61 -10.79
C LYS A 176 1.22 -12.18 -10.42
N ILE A 177 0.31 -12.02 -9.46
CA ILE A 177 -0.01 -10.70 -8.91
C ILE A 177 1.13 -10.25 -7.99
N ARG A 178 1.83 -9.20 -8.43
CA ARG A 178 2.91 -8.48 -7.75
C ARG A 178 2.31 -7.18 -7.23
N GLY A 179 1.67 -7.28 -6.07
CA GLY A 179 0.78 -6.27 -5.54
C GLY A 179 1.38 -5.39 -4.45
N ILE A 180 0.79 -4.21 -4.28
CA ILE A 180 1.01 -3.31 -3.14
C ILE A 180 -0.32 -2.89 -2.55
N ALA A 181 -0.35 -2.63 -1.24
CA ALA A 181 -1.45 -1.90 -0.62
C ALA A 181 -1.14 -0.40 -0.59
N ARG A 182 -2.17 0.42 -0.79
CA ARG A 182 -2.06 1.89 -0.81
C ARG A 182 -3.19 2.49 0.01
N HIS A 183 -2.85 3.38 0.95
CA HIS A 183 -3.80 4.26 1.63
C HIS A 183 -3.97 5.59 0.86
N GLN A 184 -5.07 6.31 1.10
CA GLN A 184 -5.38 7.56 0.40
C GLN A 184 -4.93 8.83 1.12
N ASP A 185 -3.81 8.80 1.84
CA ASP A 185 -3.30 9.97 2.57
C ASP A 185 -1.88 10.34 2.15
N VAL A 186 -1.55 11.63 2.33
CA VAL A 186 -0.22 12.18 2.06
C VAL A 186 0.15 13.26 3.08
N ALA A 187 1.44 13.35 3.38
CA ALA A 187 1.98 14.33 4.32
C ALA A 187 1.49 15.76 4.02
N GLY A 188 0.99 16.43 5.06
CA GLY A 188 0.49 17.80 4.98
C GLY A 188 -0.91 17.98 4.37
N ARG A 189 -1.55 16.92 3.85
CA ARG A 189 -2.95 16.98 3.36
C ARG A 189 -3.90 15.96 4.00
N GLY A 190 -3.37 14.91 4.64
CA GLY A 190 -4.21 13.80 5.09
C GLY A 190 -4.95 13.20 3.90
N GLY A 191 -6.24 12.90 4.05
CA GLY A 191 -7.09 12.34 3.00
C GLY A 191 -7.50 13.29 1.87
N ALA A 192 -7.17 14.58 1.93
CA ALA A 192 -7.56 15.58 0.93
C ALA A 192 -6.57 15.65 -0.25
N LEU A 193 -6.44 14.53 -0.97
CA LEU A 193 -5.53 14.39 -2.10
C LEU A 193 -5.97 15.21 -3.30
N ARG A 194 -4.99 15.67 -4.07
CA ARG A 194 -5.19 16.33 -5.35
C ARG A 194 -4.89 15.38 -6.52
N PRO A 195 -5.34 15.68 -7.75
CA PRO A 195 -5.03 14.87 -8.92
C PRO A 195 -3.54 14.58 -9.14
N GLU A 196 -2.67 15.54 -8.83
CA GLU A 196 -1.21 15.37 -8.88
C GLU A 196 -0.67 14.38 -7.84
N ASP A 197 -1.30 14.27 -6.67
CA ASP A 197 -0.90 13.31 -5.64
C ASP A 197 -1.21 11.89 -6.11
N HIS A 198 -2.37 11.66 -6.74
CA HIS A 198 -2.74 10.39 -7.35
C HIS A 198 -1.78 9.96 -8.46
N ARG A 199 -1.41 10.88 -9.35
CA ARG A 199 -0.46 10.60 -10.44
C ARG A 199 0.95 10.29 -9.92
N ARG A 200 1.41 11.04 -8.92
CA ARG A 200 2.71 10.78 -8.27
C ARG A 200 2.75 9.43 -7.57
N ASP A 201 1.66 9.04 -6.90
CA ASP A 201 1.55 7.71 -6.30
C ASP A 201 1.66 6.63 -7.40
N LEU A 202 0.94 6.81 -8.52
CA LEU A 202 0.97 5.90 -9.66
C LEU A 202 2.37 5.77 -10.29
N GLU A 203 3.09 6.88 -10.43
CA GLU A 203 4.47 6.88 -10.96
C GLU A 203 5.40 5.99 -10.14
N HIS A 204 5.34 6.09 -8.80
CA HIS A 204 6.14 5.21 -7.93
C HIS A 204 5.72 3.75 -8.05
N ILE A 205 4.41 3.48 -8.14
CA ILE A 205 3.85 2.12 -8.25
C ILE A 205 4.33 1.46 -9.56
N LEU A 206 4.23 2.18 -10.69
CA LEU A 206 4.66 1.67 -11.99
C LEU A 206 6.17 1.51 -12.08
N ASP A 207 6.95 2.47 -11.59
CA ASP A 207 8.42 2.40 -11.61
C ASP A 207 8.95 1.22 -10.79
N MET A 208 8.26 0.81 -9.72
CA MET A 208 8.61 -0.38 -8.96
C MET A 208 8.33 -1.70 -9.73
N GLY A 209 7.55 -1.66 -10.82
CA GLY A 209 7.15 -2.83 -11.59
C GLY A 209 5.89 -3.56 -11.07
N THR A 210 5.15 -2.91 -10.16
CA THR A 210 3.89 -3.43 -9.60
C THR A 210 2.83 -3.59 -10.69
N ASN A 211 2.08 -4.71 -10.68
CA ASN A 211 0.99 -4.97 -11.63
C ASN A 211 -0.41 -5.01 -11.01
N SER A 212 -0.51 -4.92 -9.68
CA SER A 212 -1.79 -4.87 -8.97
C SER A 212 -1.74 -3.95 -7.77
N VAL A 213 -2.87 -3.32 -7.45
CA VAL A 213 -3.01 -2.47 -6.26
C VAL A 213 -4.19 -2.93 -5.41
N ARG A 214 -3.96 -3.09 -4.11
CA ARG A 214 -5.02 -3.25 -3.11
C ARG A 214 -5.31 -1.86 -2.53
N LEU A 215 -6.51 -1.36 -2.80
CA LEU A 215 -6.95 -0.03 -2.37
C LEU A 215 -7.56 -0.16 -0.97
N SER A 216 -6.66 -0.22 0.00
CA SER A 216 -6.98 -0.48 1.40
C SER A 216 -7.24 0.82 2.18
N HIS A 217 -8.20 0.87 3.10
CA HIS A 217 -9.20 -0.13 3.45
C HIS A 217 -10.61 0.42 3.15
N TYR A 218 -10.81 1.00 1.97
CA TYR A 218 -12.05 1.67 1.61
C TYR A 218 -12.08 2.00 0.11
N PRO A 219 -13.24 2.31 -0.49
CA PRO A 219 -13.30 2.77 -1.87
C PRO A 219 -12.49 4.06 -2.09
N HIS A 220 -11.60 4.05 -3.07
CA HIS A 220 -10.73 5.19 -3.40
C HIS A 220 -11.40 6.21 -4.34
N SER A 221 -10.64 7.23 -4.74
CA SER A 221 -11.09 8.23 -5.72
C SER A 221 -11.32 7.59 -7.09
N GLU A 222 -12.41 7.96 -7.77
CA GLU A 222 -12.71 7.68 -9.19
C GLU A 222 -11.47 7.84 -10.09
N LEU A 223 -10.76 8.96 -9.93
CA LEU A 223 -9.54 9.26 -10.70
C LEU A 223 -8.47 8.17 -10.54
N PHE A 224 -8.33 7.56 -9.37
CA PHE A 224 -7.30 6.53 -9.18
C PHE A 224 -7.68 5.22 -9.89
N TYR A 225 -8.97 4.89 -9.97
CA TYR A 225 -9.44 3.77 -10.78
C TYR A 225 -9.25 4.04 -12.28
N ASP A 226 -9.55 5.25 -12.76
CA ASP A 226 -9.28 5.65 -14.15
C ASP A 226 -7.79 5.51 -14.51
N LEU A 227 -6.91 5.90 -13.58
CA LEU A 227 -5.47 5.73 -13.72
C LEU A 227 -5.08 4.25 -13.76
N CYS A 228 -5.72 3.39 -12.96
CA CYS A 228 -5.46 1.95 -13.00
C CYS A 228 -5.92 1.32 -14.33
N ASP A 229 -7.10 1.70 -14.81
CA ASP A 229 -7.64 1.23 -16.10
C ASP A 229 -6.69 1.56 -17.26
N SER A 230 -6.27 2.83 -17.33
CA SER A 230 -5.46 3.35 -18.42
C SER A 230 -4.00 2.89 -18.38
N THR A 231 -3.48 2.51 -17.22
CA THR A 231 -2.09 2.01 -17.08
C THR A 231 -1.99 0.50 -17.11
N GLY A 232 -3.10 -0.21 -16.86
CA GLY A 232 -3.12 -1.67 -16.87
C GLY A 232 -2.91 -2.33 -15.51
N LEU A 233 -2.98 -1.55 -14.42
CA LEU A 233 -2.93 -2.11 -13.07
C LEU A 233 -4.24 -2.85 -12.78
N THR A 234 -4.15 -4.07 -12.26
CA THR A 234 -5.33 -4.72 -11.71
C THR A 234 -5.65 -4.16 -10.32
N VAL A 235 -6.92 -4.14 -9.95
CA VAL A 235 -7.37 -3.53 -8.70
C VAL A 235 -8.11 -4.55 -7.84
N TYR A 236 -7.67 -4.63 -6.59
CA TYR A 236 -8.43 -5.17 -5.46
C TYR A 236 -8.95 -3.99 -4.64
N THR A 237 -10.25 -3.69 -4.74
CA THR A 237 -10.91 -2.66 -3.91
C THR A 237 -11.76 -3.31 -2.83
N GLU A 238 -11.93 -2.65 -1.69
CA GLU A 238 -12.66 -3.21 -0.54
C GLU A 238 -13.50 -2.15 0.19
N ILE A 239 -14.54 -2.60 0.89
CA ILE A 239 -15.27 -1.76 1.84
C ILE A 239 -14.50 -1.62 3.16
N ALA A 240 -14.83 -0.62 3.96
CA ALA A 240 -14.16 -0.32 5.22
C ALA A 240 -14.52 -1.24 6.39
N TRP A 241 -14.80 -2.52 6.13
CA TRP A 241 -15.18 -3.45 7.18
C TRP A 241 -13.94 -4.09 7.81
N VAL A 242 -13.38 -3.40 8.80
CA VAL A 242 -12.05 -3.69 9.37
C VAL A 242 -12.13 -4.05 10.85
N GLY A 243 -11.42 -5.11 11.26
CA GLY A 243 -11.33 -5.63 12.64
C GLY A 243 -9.93 -5.64 13.25
N SER A 244 -9.00 -4.81 12.75
CA SER A 244 -7.57 -4.91 13.05
C SER A 244 -7.16 -4.45 14.45
N THR A 245 -7.84 -3.44 15.02
CA THR A 245 -7.47 -2.83 16.31
C THR A 245 -8.51 -3.00 17.41
N ALA A 246 -9.73 -3.39 17.03
CA ALA A 246 -10.84 -3.71 17.92
C ALA A 246 -11.87 -4.57 17.13
N SER A 247 -13.00 -4.92 17.75
CA SER A 247 -14.06 -5.61 17.01
C SER A 247 -14.59 -4.74 15.86
N GLY A 248 -14.53 -5.26 14.64
CA GLY A 248 -15.08 -4.64 13.44
C GLY A 248 -16.57 -4.88 13.24
N PHE A 249 -17.24 -5.59 14.16
CA PHE A 249 -18.64 -5.99 14.01
C PHE A 249 -19.37 -6.08 15.36
N ASN A 250 -20.62 -5.60 15.41
CA ASN A 250 -21.44 -5.60 16.63
C ASN A 250 -22.88 -6.10 16.44
N ASP A 251 -23.17 -6.76 15.31
CA ASP A 251 -24.47 -7.33 14.91
C ASP A 251 -25.69 -6.39 14.87
N SER A 252 -25.53 -5.10 15.11
CA SER A 252 -26.66 -4.16 15.07
C SER A 252 -27.26 -4.04 13.66
N GLU A 253 -28.57 -3.79 13.56
CA GLU A 253 -29.19 -3.54 12.25
C GLU A 253 -28.63 -2.30 11.56
N GLY A 254 -28.17 -1.31 12.34
CA GLY A 254 -27.46 -0.13 11.82
C GLY A 254 -26.18 -0.50 11.07
N ILE A 255 -25.26 -1.24 11.73
CA ILE A 255 -24.01 -1.64 11.08
C ILE A 255 -24.25 -2.54 9.86
N LYS A 256 -25.22 -3.45 9.94
CA LYS A 256 -25.62 -4.30 8.81
C LYS A 256 -26.12 -3.47 7.63
N THR A 257 -27.03 -2.53 7.89
CA THR A 257 -27.54 -1.62 6.85
C THR A 257 -26.42 -0.84 6.18
N ASN A 258 -25.49 -0.30 6.98
CA ASN A 258 -24.36 0.45 6.46
C ASN A 258 -23.36 -0.42 5.66
N ILE A 259 -23.09 -1.66 6.08
CA ILE A 259 -22.23 -2.60 5.33
C ILE A 259 -22.87 -2.96 3.97
N ARG A 260 -24.17 -3.31 3.95
CA ARG A 260 -24.90 -3.58 2.68
C ARG A 260 -24.83 -2.39 1.74
N GLN A 261 -25.10 -1.20 2.26
CA GLN A 261 -25.03 0.03 1.47
C GLN A 261 -23.61 0.26 0.93
N SER A 262 -22.58 0.10 1.75
CA SER A 262 -21.18 0.27 1.34
C SER A 262 -20.78 -0.71 0.23
N MET A 263 -21.26 -1.96 0.29
CA MET A 263 -21.05 -2.95 -0.79
C MET A 263 -21.72 -2.50 -2.09
N LEU A 264 -22.98 -2.08 -2.03
CA LEU A 264 -23.74 -1.61 -3.19
C LEU A 264 -23.09 -0.37 -3.82
N GLU A 265 -22.68 0.60 -3.00
CA GLU A 265 -21.98 1.80 -3.46
C GLU A 265 -20.64 1.46 -4.12
N MET A 266 -19.80 0.64 -3.46
CA MET A 266 -18.52 0.23 -4.01
C MET A 266 -18.69 -0.46 -5.38
N ILE A 267 -19.60 -1.42 -5.48
CA ILE A 267 -19.79 -2.18 -6.73
C ILE A 267 -20.37 -1.27 -7.81
N ARG A 268 -21.47 -0.55 -7.54
CA ARG A 268 -22.17 0.21 -8.57
C ARG A 268 -21.38 1.43 -9.05
N GLN A 269 -20.66 2.12 -8.17
CA GLN A 269 -19.84 3.27 -8.56
C GLN A 269 -18.62 2.85 -9.38
N ASN A 270 -18.10 1.64 -9.17
CA ASN A 270 -16.86 1.18 -9.80
C ASN A 270 -17.06 0.03 -10.82
N TYR A 271 -18.30 -0.26 -11.22
CA TYR A 271 -18.68 -1.43 -12.01
C TYR A 271 -17.96 -1.51 -13.36
N ASN A 272 -17.78 -0.36 -14.01
CA ASN A 272 -17.27 -0.29 -15.38
C ASN A 272 -15.74 -0.25 -15.46
N HIS A 273 -15.02 -0.24 -14.34
CA HIS A 273 -13.55 -0.23 -14.35
C HIS A 273 -13.00 -1.61 -14.73
N PRO A 274 -12.37 -1.78 -15.92
CA PRO A 274 -11.71 -3.02 -16.30
C PRO A 274 -10.48 -3.31 -15.45
N SER A 275 -9.96 -2.40 -14.63
CA SER A 275 -8.89 -2.74 -13.67
C SER A 275 -9.39 -3.60 -12.52
N VAL A 276 -10.60 -3.35 -12.01
CA VAL A 276 -11.14 -4.02 -10.81
C VAL A 276 -11.38 -5.50 -11.06
N ILE A 277 -10.65 -6.38 -10.39
CA ILE A 277 -10.79 -7.85 -10.48
C ILE A 277 -11.39 -8.48 -9.23
N ILE A 278 -11.33 -7.78 -8.09
CA ILE A 278 -11.71 -8.30 -6.79
C ILE A 278 -12.54 -7.27 -6.03
N TRP A 279 -13.67 -7.73 -5.47
CA TRP A 279 -14.47 -7.01 -4.48
C TRP A 279 -14.15 -7.53 -3.07
N GLY A 280 -13.51 -6.71 -2.25
CA GLY A 280 -13.16 -7.01 -0.88
C GLY A 280 -14.30 -6.79 0.09
N ILE A 281 -14.59 -7.82 0.88
CA ILE A 281 -15.66 -7.77 1.87
C ILE A 281 -15.15 -7.32 3.23
N GLN A 282 -13.97 -7.78 3.65
CA GLN A 282 -13.49 -7.54 5.02
C GLN A 282 -11.97 -7.61 5.15
N ASN A 283 -11.46 -6.94 6.18
CA ASN A 283 -10.08 -7.05 6.64
C ASN A 283 -9.97 -7.34 8.15
N GLU A 284 -9.28 -8.42 8.50
CA GLU A 284 -8.92 -8.80 9.87
C GLU A 284 -10.10 -8.89 10.85
N LEU A 285 -11.30 -9.17 10.35
CA LEU A 285 -12.38 -9.56 11.23
C LEU A 285 -11.98 -10.84 11.98
N HIS A 286 -12.34 -10.85 13.26
CA HIS A 286 -12.09 -11.96 14.16
C HIS A 286 -13.36 -12.19 15.00
N ASN A 287 -13.40 -13.34 15.68
CA ASN A 287 -14.49 -13.69 16.57
C ASN A 287 -14.06 -13.35 18.01
N PRO A 288 -14.47 -12.20 18.58
CA PRO A 288 -14.37 -12.03 20.02
C PRO A 288 -15.48 -12.87 20.67
N ASP A 289 -15.17 -14.14 20.93
CA ASP A 289 -15.80 -15.13 21.82
C ASP A 289 -17.33 -15.31 21.93
N GLU A 290 -18.21 -14.58 21.23
CA GLU A 290 -19.66 -14.89 21.20
C GLU A 290 -20.38 -14.62 19.86
N LEU A 291 -19.82 -13.78 18.96
CA LEU A 291 -20.45 -13.42 17.69
C LEU A 291 -19.49 -13.62 16.50
N SER A 292 -19.88 -14.49 15.58
CA SER A 292 -19.14 -14.68 14.32
C SER A 292 -19.65 -13.73 13.23
N PRO A 293 -18.78 -12.92 12.59
CA PRO A 293 -19.16 -12.15 11.40
C PRO A 293 -19.35 -13.02 10.15
N LEU A 294 -18.97 -14.30 10.19
CA LEU A 294 -18.94 -15.17 9.01
C LEU A 294 -20.28 -15.32 8.28
N PRO A 295 -21.45 -15.50 8.95
CA PRO A 295 -22.73 -15.53 8.26
C PRO A 295 -22.98 -14.25 7.46
N TYR A 296 -22.55 -13.10 7.99
CA TYR A 296 -22.76 -11.81 7.36
C TYR A 296 -21.76 -11.52 6.23
N ILE A 297 -20.53 -12.04 6.33
CA ILE A 297 -19.57 -12.07 5.22
C ILE A 297 -20.17 -12.86 4.03
N LYS A 298 -20.80 -14.01 4.30
CA LYS A 298 -21.45 -14.82 3.25
C LYS A 298 -22.63 -14.08 2.61
N GLU A 299 -23.44 -13.38 3.41
CA GLU A 299 -24.51 -12.54 2.88
C GLU A 299 -23.95 -11.43 1.96
N MET A 300 -22.83 -10.81 2.32
CA MET A 300 -22.18 -9.80 1.45
C MET A 300 -21.56 -10.42 0.19
N HIS A 301 -21.07 -11.66 0.27
CA HIS A 301 -20.64 -12.41 -0.91
C HIS A 301 -21.82 -12.66 -1.85
N ASP A 302 -22.94 -13.16 -1.33
CA ASP A 302 -24.14 -13.41 -2.13
C ASP A 302 -24.66 -12.11 -2.77
N LEU A 303 -24.67 -11.00 -2.01
CA LEU A 303 -25.02 -9.67 -2.52
C LEU A 303 -24.11 -9.25 -3.68
N ALA A 304 -22.79 -9.38 -3.52
CA ALA A 304 -21.85 -9.04 -4.57
C ALA A 304 -22.04 -9.91 -5.83
N ARG A 305 -22.35 -11.21 -5.67
CA ARG A 305 -22.62 -12.12 -6.80
C ARG A 305 -23.93 -11.80 -7.52
N ILE A 306 -24.92 -11.24 -6.83
CA ILE A 306 -26.17 -10.74 -7.43
C ILE A 306 -25.90 -9.48 -8.25
N GLU A 307 -25.13 -8.54 -7.70
CA GLU A 307 -24.85 -7.24 -8.34
C GLU A 307 -23.82 -7.36 -9.49
N ASP A 308 -22.78 -8.16 -9.29
CA ASP A 308 -21.70 -8.38 -10.26
C ASP A 308 -21.23 -9.85 -10.26
N PRO A 309 -21.89 -10.73 -11.02
CA PRO A 309 -21.52 -12.16 -11.09
C PRO A 309 -20.21 -12.42 -11.85
N ASP A 310 -19.62 -11.42 -12.50
CA ASP A 310 -18.45 -11.60 -13.38
C ASP A 310 -17.12 -11.28 -12.67
N ARG A 311 -17.17 -10.77 -11.43
CA ARG A 311 -16.00 -10.55 -10.57
C ARG A 311 -16.09 -11.38 -9.29
N LEU A 312 -14.93 -11.64 -8.70
CA LEU A 312 -14.79 -12.48 -7.51
C LEU A 312 -14.81 -11.62 -6.25
N THR A 313 -15.30 -12.19 -5.14
CA THR A 313 -15.13 -11.59 -3.83
C THR A 313 -13.91 -12.11 -3.10
N ALA A 314 -13.31 -11.27 -2.25
CA ALA A 314 -12.20 -11.66 -1.40
C ALA A 314 -12.34 -11.19 0.04
N ALA A 315 -11.58 -11.86 0.91
CA ALA A 315 -11.40 -11.51 2.31
C ALA A 315 -9.90 -11.47 2.64
N ALA A 316 -9.49 -10.53 3.49
CA ALA A 316 -8.15 -10.46 4.09
C ALA A 316 -8.22 -10.93 5.55
N ASN A 317 -7.79 -12.16 5.81
CA ASN A 317 -7.80 -12.76 7.14
C ASN A 317 -6.57 -12.33 7.96
N MET A 318 -6.75 -12.25 9.28
CA MET A 318 -5.64 -12.00 10.19
C MET A 318 -4.91 -13.31 10.48
N MET A 319 -3.67 -13.45 10.02
CA MET A 319 -2.74 -14.52 10.43
C MET A 319 -3.35 -15.94 10.43
N MET A 320 -3.75 -16.48 11.59
CA MET A 320 -4.25 -17.86 11.75
C MET A 320 -5.79 -17.94 11.69
N THR A 321 -6.50 -16.84 11.42
CA THR A 321 -7.96 -16.88 11.26
C THR A 321 -8.35 -17.44 9.89
N ASN A 322 -9.41 -18.26 9.87
CA ASN A 322 -9.93 -18.90 8.66
C ASN A 322 -11.39 -18.50 8.44
N MET A 323 -11.66 -17.23 8.16
CA MET A 323 -13.00 -16.76 7.78
C MET A 323 -13.27 -17.03 6.30
N ILE A 324 -13.47 -18.31 5.97
CA ILE A 324 -13.71 -18.76 4.59
C ILE A 324 -15.20 -18.57 4.23
N GLY A 325 -15.48 -17.53 3.44
CA GLY A 325 -16.84 -17.19 3.00
C GLY A 325 -16.91 -16.37 1.72
N THR A 326 -15.84 -16.36 0.93
CA THR A 326 -15.65 -15.59 -0.32
C THR A 326 -15.09 -16.50 -1.41
N ASP A 327 -15.11 -16.05 -2.68
CA ASP A 327 -14.62 -16.86 -3.80
C ASP A 327 -13.12 -17.18 -3.68
N ILE A 328 -12.35 -16.19 -3.26
CA ILE A 328 -10.91 -16.31 -2.98
C ILE A 328 -10.61 -15.71 -1.62
N THR A 329 -9.50 -16.10 -1.00
CA THR A 329 -9.13 -15.53 0.28
C THR A 329 -7.63 -15.30 0.39
N GLY A 330 -7.25 -14.34 1.22
CA GLY A 330 -5.86 -14.13 1.56
C GLY A 330 -5.67 -13.88 3.03
N TRP A 331 -4.40 -13.85 3.42
CA TRP A 331 -3.99 -13.64 4.80
C TRP A 331 -2.96 -12.53 4.91
N ASN A 332 -3.11 -11.75 5.97
CA ASN A 332 -2.14 -10.78 6.43
C ASN A 332 -1.09 -11.53 7.26
N GLN A 333 0.15 -11.59 6.75
CA GLN A 333 1.24 -12.39 7.31
C GLN A 333 2.48 -11.55 7.52
N TYR A 334 2.96 -11.51 8.77
CA TYR A 334 4.06 -10.63 9.20
C TYR A 334 5.25 -11.41 9.75
N PHE A 335 5.65 -12.47 9.04
CA PHE A 335 6.81 -13.29 9.38
C PHE A 335 8.13 -12.48 9.33
N GLY A 336 8.87 -12.50 10.43
CA GLY A 336 10.07 -11.69 10.69
C GLY A 336 9.78 -10.29 11.22
N TRP A 337 8.51 -9.87 11.29
CA TRP A 337 8.12 -8.64 11.96
C TRP A 337 7.41 -8.96 13.27
N TYR A 338 6.11 -9.23 13.22
CA TYR A 338 5.28 -9.54 14.39
C TYR A 338 5.39 -10.99 14.86
N ILE A 339 5.73 -11.92 13.97
CA ILE A 339 5.78 -13.35 14.27
C ILE A 339 6.99 -14.02 13.64
N GLY A 340 7.47 -15.10 14.23
CA GLY A 340 8.44 -16.02 13.62
C GLY A 340 9.68 -15.37 13.00
N HIS A 341 10.26 -16.09 12.04
CA HIS A 341 11.32 -15.66 11.12
C HIS A 341 10.74 -15.51 9.70
N SER A 342 11.27 -14.61 8.88
CA SER A 342 10.70 -14.33 7.54
C SER A 342 10.66 -15.56 6.63
N SER A 343 11.68 -16.43 6.68
CA SER A 343 11.70 -17.67 5.91
C SER A 343 10.58 -18.66 6.24
N GLN A 344 9.92 -18.53 7.39
CA GLN A 344 8.87 -19.45 7.84
C GLN A 344 7.51 -19.21 7.14
N ILE A 345 7.35 -18.10 6.41
CA ILE A 345 6.13 -17.86 5.63
C ILE A 345 5.89 -18.96 4.60
N GLY A 346 6.96 -19.55 4.05
CA GLY A 346 6.90 -20.65 3.10
C GLY A 346 6.23 -21.89 3.69
N ASP A 347 6.75 -22.36 4.82
CA ASP A 347 6.20 -23.52 5.54
C ASP A 347 4.74 -23.30 5.93
N TRP A 348 4.40 -22.07 6.36
CA TRP A 348 3.01 -21.70 6.67
C TRP A 348 2.11 -21.79 5.42
N MET A 349 2.53 -21.21 4.29
CA MET A 349 1.76 -21.27 3.05
C MET A 349 1.56 -22.71 2.57
N ASP A 350 2.59 -23.55 2.62
CA ASP A 350 2.50 -24.95 2.18
C ASP A 350 1.52 -25.74 3.05
N LYS A 351 1.60 -25.54 4.37
CA LYS A 351 0.69 -26.17 5.32
C LYS A 351 -0.75 -25.73 5.09
N THR A 352 -1.02 -24.42 5.03
CA THR A 352 -2.38 -23.90 4.88
C THR A 352 -2.98 -24.26 3.51
N HIS A 353 -2.18 -24.26 2.44
CA HIS A 353 -2.64 -24.74 1.14
C HIS A 353 -2.99 -26.23 1.15
N ALA A 354 -2.22 -27.06 1.87
CA ALA A 354 -2.54 -28.48 2.03
C ALA A 354 -3.84 -28.72 2.85
N GLU A 355 -4.12 -27.85 3.83
CA GLU A 355 -5.36 -27.89 4.62
C GLU A 355 -6.58 -27.37 3.82
N LEU A 356 -6.37 -26.43 2.90
CA LEU A 356 -7.40 -25.77 2.09
C LEU A 356 -7.11 -25.86 0.58
N PRO A 357 -6.96 -27.06 -0.03
CA PRO A 357 -6.43 -27.21 -1.39
C PRO A 357 -7.38 -26.75 -2.50
N HIS A 358 -8.62 -26.41 -2.15
CA HIS A 358 -9.67 -25.94 -3.04
C HIS A 358 -9.88 -24.42 -2.96
N VAL A 359 -9.25 -23.75 -2.00
CA VAL A 359 -9.38 -22.30 -1.80
C VAL A 359 -8.22 -21.62 -2.51
N PRO A 360 -8.46 -20.74 -3.51
CA PRO A 360 -7.41 -19.89 -4.04
C PRO A 360 -6.88 -18.96 -2.94
N MET A 361 -5.62 -19.20 -2.57
CA MET A 361 -4.92 -18.54 -1.46
C MET A 361 -4.00 -17.41 -1.96
N GLY A 362 -4.01 -16.28 -1.25
CA GLY A 362 -3.09 -15.16 -1.46
C GLY A 362 -2.51 -14.62 -0.16
N ILE A 363 -1.54 -13.72 -0.29
CA ILE A 363 -1.01 -12.91 0.82
C ILE A 363 -1.53 -11.49 0.66
N THR A 364 -2.43 -11.05 1.55
CA THR A 364 -3.10 -9.74 1.41
C THR A 364 -2.34 -8.60 2.07
N GLU A 365 -1.42 -8.93 2.98
CA GLU A 365 -0.44 -8.02 3.57
C GLU A 365 0.80 -8.81 3.99
N TYR A 366 1.97 -8.24 3.74
CA TYR A 366 3.22 -8.62 4.40
C TYR A 366 4.20 -7.44 4.37
N GLY A 367 5.02 -7.31 5.41
CA GLY A 367 6.04 -6.27 5.46
C GLY A 367 6.65 -6.06 6.85
N ALA A 368 7.49 -5.03 6.96
CA ALA A 368 8.15 -4.62 8.20
C ALA A 368 8.33 -3.10 8.23
N GLY A 369 8.42 -2.54 9.43
CA GLY A 369 8.71 -1.11 9.62
C GLY A 369 10.16 -0.81 9.28
N GLY A 370 10.42 0.36 8.69
CA GLY A 370 11.76 0.80 8.35
C GLY A 370 11.84 2.32 8.26
N SER A 371 12.68 2.93 9.10
CA SER A 371 12.95 4.37 9.07
C SER A 371 14.21 4.64 8.25
N ILE A 372 14.15 5.69 7.43
CA ILE A 372 15.30 6.18 6.65
C ILE A 372 16.38 6.86 7.51
N GLU A 373 16.14 7.03 8.81
CA GLU A 373 17.06 7.64 9.78
C GLU A 373 17.76 6.57 10.67
N HIS A 374 17.28 5.33 10.65
CA HIS A 374 17.78 4.26 11.50
C HIS A 374 18.66 3.29 10.71
N HIS A 375 19.95 3.27 11.05
CA HIS A 375 20.95 2.49 10.35
C HIS A 375 21.91 1.79 11.32
N GLU A 376 22.32 0.59 10.95
CA GLU A 376 23.31 -0.19 11.68
C GLU A 376 24.10 -1.08 10.71
N GLU A 377 25.38 -1.30 10.99
CA GLU A 377 26.24 -2.14 10.14
C GLU A 377 25.84 -3.62 10.21
N ASN A 378 25.63 -4.12 11.44
CA ASN A 378 25.20 -5.49 11.69
C ASN A 378 23.69 -5.53 11.86
N ILE A 379 22.99 -5.98 10.82
CA ILE A 379 21.53 -6.06 10.82
C ILE A 379 21.06 -7.02 11.91
N ARG A 380 20.27 -6.48 12.85
CA ARG A 380 19.63 -7.24 13.92
C ARG A 380 18.13 -7.22 13.71
N ARG A 381 17.47 -8.22 14.28
CA ARG A 381 16.01 -8.24 14.34
C ARG A 381 15.53 -6.98 15.06
N ALA A 382 14.76 -6.17 14.35
CA ALA A 382 14.07 -5.04 14.95
C ALA A 382 12.90 -5.56 15.81
N PHE A 383 12.61 -4.82 16.88
CA PHE A 383 11.44 -5.09 17.71
C PHE A 383 10.24 -4.29 17.18
N PRO A 384 9.10 -4.93 16.90
CA PRO A 384 7.88 -4.23 16.54
C PRO A 384 7.24 -3.56 17.77
N PHE A 385 6.25 -2.69 17.53
CA PHE A 385 5.36 -2.06 18.52
C PHE A 385 6.05 -1.20 19.57
N ALA A 386 5.71 0.09 19.59
CA ALA A 386 6.16 1.05 20.59
C ALA A 386 7.70 1.15 20.74
N HIS A 387 8.46 0.60 19.80
CA HIS A 387 9.92 0.60 19.81
C HIS A 387 10.43 1.74 18.93
N PRO A 388 11.34 2.61 19.42
CA PRO A 388 11.77 3.81 18.72
C PRO A 388 12.88 3.55 17.68
N TRP A 389 13.11 2.30 17.29
CA TRP A 389 14.24 1.90 16.43
C TRP A 389 13.82 0.81 15.45
N HIS A 390 13.68 1.20 14.18
CA HIS A 390 13.29 0.35 13.06
C HIS A 390 14.30 0.53 11.91
N PRO A 391 15.41 -0.22 11.88
CA PRO A 391 16.43 -0.08 10.85
C PRO A 391 15.91 -0.34 9.45
N GLU A 392 16.25 0.53 8.49
CA GLU A 392 15.85 0.34 7.09
C GLU A 392 16.37 -0.98 6.50
N ALA A 393 17.60 -1.36 6.90
CA ALA A 393 18.23 -2.61 6.45
C ALA A 393 17.45 -3.86 6.91
N TRP A 394 16.79 -3.80 8.07
CA TRP A 394 15.93 -4.89 8.56
C TRP A 394 14.67 -5.02 7.71
N GLN A 395 14.02 -3.90 7.38
CA GLN A 395 12.87 -3.90 6.46
C GLN A 395 13.25 -4.59 5.15
N ALA A 396 14.37 -4.21 4.54
CA ALA A 396 14.85 -4.82 3.31
C ALA A 396 15.07 -6.34 3.45
N GLN A 397 15.74 -6.79 4.51
CA GLN A 397 15.97 -8.22 4.76
C GLN A 397 14.65 -9.01 4.91
N VAL A 398 13.68 -8.48 5.64
CA VAL A 398 12.36 -9.13 5.81
C VAL A 398 11.68 -9.32 4.46
N HIS A 399 11.73 -8.32 3.58
CA HIS A 399 11.13 -8.43 2.24
C HIS A 399 11.92 -9.37 1.31
N GLU A 400 13.25 -9.38 1.38
CA GLU A 400 14.11 -10.31 0.64
C GLU A 400 13.72 -11.77 0.93
N GLU A 401 13.65 -12.11 2.23
CA GLU A 401 13.33 -13.46 2.70
C GLU A 401 11.87 -13.85 2.42
N ASN A 402 10.89 -12.97 2.72
CA ASN A 402 9.48 -13.29 2.47
C ASN A 402 9.18 -13.41 0.97
N TRP A 403 9.67 -12.49 0.13
CA TRP A 403 9.37 -12.54 -1.30
C TRP A 403 9.97 -13.77 -1.97
N LYS A 404 11.12 -14.26 -1.49
CA LYS A 404 11.71 -15.53 -1.96
C LYS A 404 10.74 -16.69 -1.85
N GLU A 405 10.11 -16.83 -0.69
CA GLU A 405 9.17 -17.91 -0.43
C GLU A 405 7.86 -17.73 -1.21
N ILE A 406 7.35 -16.49 -1.31
CA ILE A 406 6.12 -16.17 -2.06
C ILE A 406 6.30 -16.40 -3.56
N ALA A 407 7.42 -15.95 -4.11
CA ALA A 407 7.72 -16.05 -5.54
C ALA A 407 7.88 -17.51 -6.01
N ALA A 408 8.33 -18.40 -5.12
CA ALA A 408 8.54 -19.81 -5.44
C ALA A 408 7.25 -20.66 -5.52
N ARG A 409 6.08 -20.10 -5.16
CA ARG A 409 4.82 -20.87 -4.98
C ARG A 409 3.72 -20.41 -5.92
N ASP A 410 3.60 -21.04 -7.09
CA ASP A 410 2.62 -20.63 -8.13
C ASP A 410 1.16 -20.70 -7.69
N TYR A 411 0.80 -21.56 -6.72
CA TYR A 411 -0.57 -21.63 -6.20
C TYR A 411 -1.00 -20.38 -5.42
N VAL A 412 -0.05 -19.56 -4.97
CA VAL A 412 -0.33 -18.26 -4.37
C VAL A 412 -0.73 -17.31 -5.51
N TRP A 413 -2.02 -16.98 -5.59
CA TRP A 413 -2.55 -16.18 -6.70
C TRP A 413 -1.99 -14.76 -6.75
N GLY A 414 -1.57 -14.24 -5.59
CA GLY A 414 -1.01 -12.91 -5.47
C GLY A 414 -0.50 -12.59 -4.09
N SER A 415 0.36 -11.58 -4.03
CA SER A 415 0.84 -11.00 -2.77
C SER A 415 0.76 -9.48 -2.82
N TYR A 416 0.30 -8.86 -1.73
CA TYR A 416 0.28 -7.42 -1.57
C TYR A 416 1.23 -6.99 -0.45
N ILE A 417 2.22 -6.18 -0.79
CA ILE A 417 3.11 -5.54 0.19
C ILE A 417 2.27 -4.60 1.06
N TRP A 418 2.45 -4.70 2.38
CA TRP A 418 2.00 -3.70 3.35
C TRP A 418 3.21 -2.88 3.82
N ASN A 419 3.46 -1.71 3.22
CA ASN A 419 2.62 -1.04 2.22
C ASN A 419 3.42 -0.15 1.27
N MET A 420 2.78 0.51 0.30
CA MET A 420 3.50 1.31 -0.70
C MET A 420 4.14 2.58 -0.13
N PHE A 421 3.40 3.30 0.72
CA PHE A 421 3.81 4.60 1.25
C PHE A 421 3.63 4.62 2.77
N ASP A 422 4.57 5.14 3.54
CA ASP A 422 4.29 5.39 4.96
C ASP A 422 3.00 6.22 5.09
N PHE A 423 2.21 5.99 6.12
CA PHE A 423 0.89 6.62 6.25
C PHE A 423 0.55 6.91 7.70
N ALA A 424 -0.38 7.84 7.90
CA ALA A 424 -0.76 8.24 9.24
C ALA A 424 -1.47 7.10 9.98
N SER A 425 -1.12 6.88 11.24
CA SER A 425 -1.84 6.03 12.18
C SER A 425 -1.71 6.59 13.59
N PHE A 426 -2.76 7.26 14.07
CA PHE A 426 -2.69 8.19 15.22
C PHE A 426 -2.24 7.56 16.54
N PHE A 427 -2.40 6.25 16.73
CA PHE A 427 -2.05 5.56 17.98
C PHE A 427 -0.64 4.95 17.95
N ARG A 428 0.01 4.87 16.78
CA ARG A 428 1.38 4.33 16.67
C ARG A 428 2.40 5.27 17.31
N ARG A 429 3.37 4.68 18.00
CA ARG A 429 4.46 5.38 18.72
C ARG A 429 5.75 4.59 18.55
N GLU A 430 6.18 4.39 17.30
CA GLU A 430 7.22 3.43 16.94
C GLU A 430 8.07 3.99 15.79
N GLY A 431 9.21 3.37 15.52
CA GLY A 431 10.15 3.89 14.51
C GLY A 431 10.65 5.27 14.89
N ASP A 432 10.78 6.16 13.90
CA ASP A 432 11.30 7.52 14.05
C ASP A 432 10.20 8.60 14.24
N ALA A 433 8.93 8.21 14.27
CA ALA A 433 7.81 9.13 14.30
C ALA A 433 6.66 8.67 15.22
N ILE A 434 5.91 9.64 15.74
CA ILE A 434 4.64 9.38 16.42
C ILE A 434 3.52 9.56 15.41
N GLY A 435 2.53 8.68 15.46
CA GLY A 435 1.34 8.78 14.61
C GLY A 435 1.56 8.22 13.19
N MET A 436 2.56 7.35 12.98
CA MET A 436 2.97 6.85 11.67
C MET A 436 3.01 5.32 11.66
N ASN A 437 2.56 4.73 10.56
CA ASN A 437 2.94 3.38 10.17
C ASN A 437 4.07 3.51 9.12
N ASP A 438 5.26 3.03 9.47
CA ASP A 438 6.51 3.24 8.73
C ASP A 438 6.93 2.03 7.86
N LYS A 439 5.95 1.20 7.47
CA LYS A 439 6.18 0.02 6.63
C LYS A 439 6.24 0.32 5.13
N GLY A 440 6.08 1.58 4.73
CA GLY A 440 6.06 2.02 3.35
C GLY A 440 7.34 1.68 2.60
N MET A 441 7.23 1.38 1.31
CA MET A 441 8.38 1.31 0.38
C MET A 441 8.92 2.72 0.06
N VAL A 442 8.07 3.73 0.23
CA VAL A 442 8.36 5.14 0.00
C VAL A 442 7.86 5.93 1.22
N THR A 443 8.56 7.01 1.58
CA THR A 443 8.19 7.87 2.70
C THR A 443 6.81 8.54 2.53
N TYR A 444 6.20 8.96 3.64
CA TYR A 444 4.84 9.52 3.67
C TYR A 444 4.66 10.75 2.76
N ASP A 445 5.71 11.55 2.59
CA ASP A 445 5.74 12.73 1.71
C ASP A 445 6.04 12.42 0.23
N ARG A 446 6.23 11.13 -0.09
CA ARG A 446 6.59 10.58 -1.41
C ARG A 446 7.98 11.00 -1.92
N ARG A 447 8.87 11.47 -1.04
CA ARG A 447 10.20 11.99 -1.45
C ARG A 447 11.28 10.94 -1.51
N VAL A 448 11.31 10.00 -0.57
CA VAL A 448 12.40 9.03 -0.47
C VAL A 448 11.86 7.63 -0.71
N ARG A 449 12.38 6.99 -1.75
CA ARG A 449 12.24 5.54 -1.98
C ARG A 449 13.25 4.83 -1.08
N LYS A 450 12.76 3.93 -0.22
CA LYS A 450 13.59 3.14 0.69
C LYS A 450 14.36 2.07 -0.08
N ASP A 451 15.37 1.46 0.53
CA ASP A 451 16.18 0.41 -0.11
C ASP A 451 15.32 -0.72 -0.69
N VAL A 452 14.31 -1.13 0.07
CA VAL A 452 13.39 -2.20 -0.31
C VAL A 452 12.59 -1.90 -1.59
N PHE A 453 12.35 -0.62 -1.92
CA PHE A 453 11.73 -0.23 -3.20
C PHE A 453 12.57 -0.74 -4.38
N TYR A 454 13.90 -0.56 -4.29
CA TYR A 454 14.82 -0.93 -5.36
C TYR A 454 15.05 -2.44 -5.44
N PHE A 455 14.88 -3.16 -4.33
CA PHE A 455 14.79 -4.62 -4.37
C PHE A 455 13.63 -5.08 -5.24
N TYR A 456 12.42 -4.56 -5.02
CA TYR A 456 11.27 -4.92 -5.86
C TYR A 456 11.42 -4.42 -7.29
N ARG A 457 11.93 -3.20 -7.49
CA ARG A 457 12.21 -2.69 -8.84
C ARG A 457 13.15 -3.60 -9.62
N ALA A 458 14.24 -4.08 -9.01
CA ALA A 458 15.17 -5.02 -9.63
C ALA A 458 14.56 -6.40 -9.95
N ASN A 459 13.44 -6.76 -9.33
CA ASN A 459 12.80 -8.06 -9.54
C ASN A 459 11.51 -8.00 -10.36
N TRP A 460 10.84 -6.85 -10.39
CA TRP A 460 9.50 -6.71 -10.96
C TRP A 460 9.45 -5.78 -12.17
N SER A 461 10.36 -4.80 -12.24
CA SER A 461 10.43 -3.87 -13.36
C SER A 461 11.32 -4.41 -14.46
N ASP A 462 10.91 -4.17 -15.71
CA ASP A 462 11.75 -4.41 -16.88
C ASP A 462 12.78 -3.28 -17.07
N ASP A 463 12.64 -2.15 -16.36
CA ASP A 463 13.56 -1.02 -16.47
C ASP A 463 14.91 -1.29 -15.78
N PRO A 464 16.04 -0.87 -16.37
CA PRO A 464 17.37 -1.08 -15.79
C PRO A 464 17.48 -0.57 -14.36
N THR A 465 17.95 -1.44 -13.46
CA THR A 465 18.17 -1.14 -12.04
C THR A 465 19.61 -1.48 -11.67
N VAL A 466 20.32 -0.51 -11.07
CA VAL A 466 21.57 -0.72 -10.33
C VAL A 466 21.47 0.19 -9.11
N TYR A 467 21.46 -0.38 -7.91
CA TYR A 467 21.24 0.38 -6.70
C TYR A 467 22.05 -0.17 -5.53
N ILE A 468 22.99 0.64 -5.02
CA ILE A 468 23.75 0.36 -3.80
C ILE A 468 22.83 0.58 -2.60
N ALA A 469 22.58 -0.50 -1.85
CA ALA A 469 21.80 -0.50 -0.61
C ALA A 469 22.62 0.05 0.58
N ASN A 470 21.94 0.31 1.69
CA ASN A 470 22.45 0.99 2.89
C ASN A 470 23.08 2.36 2.56
N ARG A 471 22.62 3.03 1.50
CA ARG A 471 23.22 4.30 1.04
C ARG A 471 23.09 5.45 2.04
N ARG A 472 22.02 5.41 2.86
CA ARG A 472 21.76 6.41 3.90
C ARG A 472 22.60 6.17 5.15
N TYR A 473 23.15 4.97 5.33
CA TYR A 473 24.18 4.69 6.32
C TYR A 473 25.55 5.20 5.86
N GLN A 474 25.71 6.53 5.91
CA GLN A 474 26.91 7.20 5.39
C GLN A 474 28.10 7.08 6.33
N LEU A 475 27.88 7.17 7.65
CA LEU A 475 28.93 7.03 8.66
C LEU A 475 29.11 5.54 8.97
N ARG A 476 30.26 4.99 8.59
CA ARG A 476 30.61 3.58 8.80
C ARG A 476 31.36 3.42 10.10
N GLU A 477 30.90 2.48 10.92
CA GLU A 477 31.48 2.17 12.24
C GLU A 477 32.77 1.32 12.14
N THR A 478 33.04 0.73 10.98
CA THR A 478 34.13 -0.23 10.75
C THR A 478 34.77 0.03 9.38
N ASP A 479 36.07 -0.27 9.26
CA ASP A 479 36.78 -0.25 7.97
C ASP A 479 36.41 -1.47 7.11
N ASP A 480 35.86 -2.50 7.73
CA ASP A 480 35.47 -3.77 7.12
C ASP A 480 33.95 -3.83 6.97
N THR A 481 33.43 -3.67 5.75
CA THR A 481 31.98 -3.61 5.48
C THR A 481 31.59 -4.57 4.37
N SER A 482 30.29 -4.85 4.28
CA SER A 482 29.69 -5.51 3.12
C SER A 482 29.00 -4.49 2.22
N VAL A 483 29.11 -4.68 0.91
CA VAL A 483 28.37 -3.89 -0.08
C VAL A 483 27.28 -4.78 -0.68
N LYS A 484 26.03 -4.34 -0.55
CA LYS A 484 24.87 -4.97 -1.19
C LYS A 484 24.34 -4.09 -2.31
N VAL A 485 24.08 -4.68 -3.47
CA VAL A 485 23.50 -4.01 -4.64
C VAL A 485 22.27 -4.76 -5.12
N TYR A 486 21.18 -4.04 -5.41
CA TYR A 486 20.04 -4.56 -6.15
C TYR A 486 20.19 -4.22 -7.64
N SER A 487 20.02 -5.23 -8.49
CA SER A 487 20.08 -5.05 -9.95
C SER A 487 19.35 -6.16 -10.70
N ASN A 488 18.73 -5.80 -11.83
CA ASN A 488 18.22 -6.76 -12.82
C ASN A 488 19.27 -7.12 -13.89
N ALA A 489 20.53 -6.73 -13.72
CA ALA A 489 21.63 -7.19 -14.58
C ALA A 489 22.04 -8.62 -14.25
N ASP A 490 22.60 -9.33 -15.24
CA ASP A 490 23.24 -10.64 -15.01
C ASP A 490 24.49 -10.54 -14.13
N GLN A 491 25.12 -9.36 -14.11
CA GLN A 491 26.39 -9.14 -13.44
C GLN A 491 26.59 -7.66 -13.08
N VAL A 492 27.08 -7.45 -11.86
CA VAL A 492 27.45 -6.12 -11.36
C VAL A 492 28.93 -6.12 -10.96
N LEU A 493 29.63 -5.04 -11.29
CA LEU A 493 31.01 -4.76 -10.91
C LEU A 493 31.03 -3.65 -9.85
N LEU A 494 31.93 -3.80 -8.87
CA LEU A 494 32.14 -2.80 -7.82
C LEU A 494 33.52 -2.17 -7.92
N SER A 495 33.61 -0.87 -7.69
CA SER A 495 34.86 -0.19 -7.40
C SER A 495 34.77 0.70 -6.17
N VAL A 496 35.87 0.78 -5.42
CA VAL A 496 36.01 1.65 -4.24
C VAL A 496 37.22 2.54 -4.45
N ASN A 497 37.02 3.86 -4.38
CA ASN A 497 38.07 4.87 -4.60
C ASN A 497 38.82 4.67 -5.94
N GLY A 498 38.08 4.33 -7.00
CA GLY A 498 38.63 4.06 -8.34
C GLY A 498 39.35 2.72 -8.49
N THR A 499 39.44 1.91 -7.43
CA THR A 499 40.02 0.56 -7.47
C THR A 499 38.92 -0.47 -7.62
N SER A 500 39.00 -1.33 -8.64
CA SER A 500 38.04 -2.42 -8.84
C SER A 500 38.11 -3.44 -7.71
N ILE A 501 36.96 -3.76 -7.11
CA ILE A 501 36.76 -4.88 -6.18
C ILE A 501 36.32 -6.14 -6.95
N GLY A 502 35.93 -5.98 -8.23
CA GLY A 502 35.56 -7.08 -9.12
C GLY A 502 34.07 -7.37 -9.10
N LYS A 503 33.72 -8.60 -9.47
CA LYS A 503 32.34 -9.01 -9.71
C LYS A 503 31.64 -9.41 -8.42
N GLY A 504 30.39 -9.02 -8.25
CA GLY A 504 29.61 -9.36 -7.06
C GLY A 504 29.21 -10.83 -7.05
N ARG A 505 29.13 -11.41 -5.84
CA ARG A 505 28.49 -12.71 -5.65
C ARG A 505 26.98 -12.51 -5.79
N GLY A 506 26.38 -13.12 -6.81
CA GLY A 506 24.92 -13.16 -6.96
C GLY A 506 24.29 -14.08 -5.91
N GLU A 507 23.33 -13.57 -5.13
CA GLU A 507 22.62 -14.32 -4.09
C GLU A 507 21.23 -14.80 -4.56
N GLY A 508 20.89 -14.54 -5.83
CA GLY A 508 19.55 -14.68 -6.39
C GLY A 508 18.72 -13.40 -6.21
N GLN A 509 17.54 -13.33 -6.83
CA GLN A 509 16.58 -12.24 -6.64
C GLN A 509 17.15 -10.82 -6.89
N GLY A 510 18.04 -10.71 -7.87
CA GLY A 510 18.69 -9.44 -8.21
C GLY A 510 19.61 -8.88 -7.11
N ILE A 511 20.05 -9.71 -6.15
CA ILE A 511 20.94 -9.29 -5.06
C ILE A 511 22.39 -9.67 -5.41
N PHE A 512 23.29 -8.68 -5.33
CA PHE A 512 24.73 -8.85 -5.48
C PHE A 512 25.46 -8.37 -4.23
N ARG A 513 26.42 -9.18 -3.74
CA ARG A 513 27.18 -8.86 -2.53
C ARG A 513 28.68 -8.95 -2.72
N TRP A 514 29.37 -8.06 -2.03
CA TRP A 514 30.81 -8.13 -1.75
C TRP A 514 31.00 -8.10 -0.24
N GLU A 515 31.69 -9.10 0.28
CA GLU A 515 32.15 -9.13 1.67
C GLU A 515 33.56 -8.54 1.76
N ASP A 516 34.00 -8.26 2.98
CA ASP A 516 35.37 -7.85 3.30
C ASP A 516 35.86 -6.59 2.55
N VAL A 517 34.95 -5.65 2.27
CA VAL A 517 35.26 -4.43 1.50
C VAL A 517 35.93 -3.41 2.43
N ARG A 518 37.24 -3.22 2.22
CA ARG A 518 38.05 -2.31 3.05
C ARG A 518 37.88 -0.84 2.67
N LEU A 519 37.40 -0.04 3.61
CA LEU A 519 37.30 1.41 3.54
C LEU A 519 38.57 2.07 4.06
N LYS A 520 38.98 3.16 3.43
CA LYS A 520 40.04 4.04 3.93
C LYS A 520 39.44 5.06 4.90
N LYS A 521 40.22 5.52 5.87
CA LYS A 521 39.80 6.64 6.73
C LYS A 521 39.43 7.86 5.88
N GLY A 522 38.30 8.49 6.18
CA GLY A 522 37.72 9.59 5.42
C GLY A 522 36.67 9.12 4.41
N ASN A 523 36.51 9.89 3.33
CA ASN A 523 35.50 9.62 2.31
C ASN A 523 35.92 8.47 1.39
N ASN A 524 35.00 7.54 1.17
CA ASN A 524 35.13 6.40 0.27
C ASN A 524 34.08 6.50 -0.82
N VAL A 525 34.51 6.64 -2.07
CA VAL A 525 33.61 6.62 -3.23
C VAL A 525 33.37 5.19 -3.63
N VAL A 526 32.13 4.72 -3.51
CA VAL A 526 31.72 3.36 -3.89
C VAL A 526 30.86 3.46 -5.15
N VAL A 527 31.22 2.73 -6.20
CA VAL A 527 30.52 2.74 -7.49
C VAL A 527 30.19 1.31 -7.91
N ALA A 528 28.91 1.05 -8.13
CA ALA A 528 28.42 -0.17 -8.73
C ALA A 528 28.08 0.10 -10.20
N SER A 529 28.47 -0.81 -11.10
CA SER A 529 28.22 -0.66 -12.54
C SER A 529 27.77 -1.98 -13.16
N ALA A 530 26.90 -1.88 -14.14
CA ALA A 530 26.38 -3.02 -14.90
C ALA A 530 26.11 -2.63 -16.36
N THR A 531 26.01 -3.64 -17.23
CA THR A 531 25.49 -3.46 -18.60
C THR A 531 24.14 -4.15 -18.70
N ILE A 532 23.10 -3.40 -19.05
CA ILE A 532 21.72 -3.87 -19.18
C ILE A 532 21.23 -3.42 -20.55
N ASP A 533 20.69 -4.33 -21.35
CA ASP A 533 20.26 -4.08 -22.74
C ASP A 533 21.33 -3.36 -23.60
N GLY A 534 22.60 -3.74 -23.40
CA GLY A 534 23.74 -3.18 -24.13
C GLY A 534 24.13 -1.74 -23.71
N LYS A 535 23.53 -1.18 -22.67
CA LYS A 535 23.85 0.16 -22.13
C LYS A 535 24.52 0.05 -20.76
N ALA A 536 25.48 0.93 -20.51
CA ALA A 536 26.13 1.03 -19.22
C ALA A 536 25.25 1.80 -18.23
N HIS A 537 25.08 1.23 -17.04
CA HIS A 537 24.37 1.82 -15.91
C HIS A 537 25.29 1.82 -14.70
N GLU A 538 25.27 2.91 -13.93
CA GLU A 538 26.03 3.01 -12.69
C GLU A 538 25.20 3.64 -11.57
N ASP A 539 25.58 3.31 -10.34
CA ASP A 539 25.11 3.95 -9.14
C ASP A 539 26.30 4.22 -8.21
N ARG A 540 26.22 5.31 -7.45
CA ARG A 540 27.35 5.85 -6.70
C ARG A 540 26.92 6.36 -5.33
N VAL A 541 27.69 6.00 -4.31
CA VAL A 541 27.56 6.54 -2.95
C VAL A 541 28.92 7.00 -2.42
N VAL A 542 28.89 7.83 -1.39
CA VAL A 542 30.08 8.22 -0.63
C VAL A 542 29.86 7.84 0.82
N TRP A 543 30.72 6.98 1.35
CA TRP A 543 30.70 6.57 2.76
C TRP A 543 31.88 7.17 3.50
N LEU A 544 31.63 7.70 4.69
CA LEU A 544 32.64 8.22 5.59
C LEU A 544 32.99 7.13 6.60
N PHE A 545 34.25 6.70 6.62
CA PHE A 545 34.77 5.85 7.68
C PHE A 545 35.68 6.68 8.60
N ASP A 546 35.44 6.64 9.90
CA ASP A 546 36.31 7.26 10.91
C ASP A 546 36.57 6.32 12.09
N ASP A 547 37.85 6.12 12.38
CA ASP A 547 38.40 5.25 13.43
C ASP A 547 38.52 5.99 14.80
N SER A 548 38.01 7.21 14.92
CA SER A 548 38.11 7.92 16.21
C SER A 548 37.16 7.29 17.24
N SER A 549 37.70 6.73 18.32
CA SER A 549 36.98 6.22 19.51
C SER A 549 36.14 7.27 20.28
N THR A 550 35.91 8.45 19.70
CA THR A 550 35.04 9.51 20.22
C THR A 550 33.60 9.38 19.73
N THR A 551 33.34 8.48 18.78
CA THR A 551 32.01 8.23 18.22
C THR A 551 31.11 7.46 19.18
N ASP A 552 31.64 6.71 20.15
CA ASP A 552 30.81 5.96 21.12
C ASP A 552 29.94 6.88 21.98
N ALA A 553 30.45 8.03 22.42
CA ALA A 553 29.64 8.96 23.21
C ALA A 553 28.53 9.61 22.36
N VAL A 554 28.87 10.08 21.15
CA VAL A 554 27.95 10.82 20.28
C VAL A 554 26.91 9.91 19.62
N ILE A 555 27.29 8.69 19.21
CA ILE A 555 26.39 7.68 18.65
C ILE A 555 25.42 7.17 19.72
N VAL A 556 25.88 6.99 20.98
CA VAL A 556 24.97 6.62 22.07
C VAL A 556 23.92 7.71 22.30
N PHE A 557 24.30 8.99 22.31
CA PHE A 557 23.31 10.08 22.48
C PHE A 557 22.32 10.19 21.31
N LEU A 558 22.78 9.94 20.07
CA LEU A 558 21.91 9.91 18.89
C LEU A 558 21.00 8.67 18.85
N ARG A 559 21.48 7.49 19.28
CA ARG A 559 20.68 6.25 19.41
C ARG A 559 19.50 6.38 20.39
N TYR A 560 19.54 7.33 21.33
CA TYR A 560 18.44 7.59 22.28
C TYR A 560 17.64 8.87 21.96
N GLY A 561 17.78 9.43 20.75
CA GLY A 561 16.96 10.57 20.31
C GLY A 561 17.26 11.90 21.04
N ILE A 562 18.44 12.04 21.65
CA ILE A 562 18.81 13.26 22.37
C ILE A 562 19.28 14.31 21.37
N LYS A 563 18.57 15.44 21.29
CA LYS A 563 18.85 16.51 20.32
C LYS A 563 20.31 17.00 20.41
N PRO A 564 20.97 17.28 19.28
CA PRO A 564 22.36 17.75 19.25
C PRO A 564 22.64 18.95 20.15
N THR A 565 21.66 19.83 20.36
CA THR A 565 21.76 21.01 21.23
C THR A 565 21.95 20.66 22.71
N VAL A 566 21.40 19.54 23.18
CA VAL A 566 21.58 19.04 24.54
C VAL A 566 22.98 18.44 24.71
N VAL A 567 23.45 17.73 23.69
CA VAL A 567 24.80 17.12 23.65
C VAL A 567 25.90 18.20 23.65
N ILE A 568 25.72 19.26 22.86
CA ILE A 568 26.63 20.42 22.83
C ILE A 568 26.64 21.14 24.18
N SER A 569 25.48 21.26 24.85
CA SER A 569 25.38 21.88 26.17
C SER A 569 26.13 21.07 27.25
N LEU A 570 26.03 19.73 27.19
CA LEU A 570 26.76 18.83 28.09
C LEU A 570 28.27 18.85 27.83
N LEU A 571 28.70 18.88 26.57
CA LEU A 571 30.12 18.98 26.19
C LEU A 571 30.73 20.34 26.58
N LEU A 572 29.99 21.44 26.42
CA LEU A 572 30.45 22.77 26.85
C LEU A 572 30.61 22.88 28.38
N VAL A 573 29.77 22.18 29.15
CA VAL A 573 29.95 22.07 30.60
C VAL A 573 31.24 21.31 30.91
N PHE A 574 31.53 20.21 30.22
CA PHE A 574 32.77 19.44 30.44
C PHE A 574 34.05 20.18 30.03
N VAL A 575 34.03 20.94 28.93
CA VAL A 575 35.18 21.76 28.49
C VAL A 575 35.38 22.98 29.39
N GLY A 576 34.31 23.56 29.93
CA GLY A 576 34.36 24.68 30.88
C GLY A 576 34.97 24.34 32.25
N PHE A 577 34.95 23.08 32.67
CA PHE A 577 35.58 22.64 33.93
C PHE A 577 37.08 22.28 33.77
N GLY A 578 37.60 22.21 32.54
CA GLY A 578 38.99 21.82 32.26
C GLY A 578 40.04 22.93 32.38
N GLN A 579 39.61 24.21 32.45
CA GLN A 579 40.55 25.34 32.58
C GLN A 579 40.13 26.35 33.64
N GLY A 580 40.72 26.21 34.83
CA GLY A 580 41.05 27.29 35.78
C GLY A 580 39.91 28.02 36.48
N TRP A 581 39.85 27.90 37.81
CA TRP A 581 40.15 29.02 38.73
C TRP A 581 40.19 28.54 40.19
N ARG A 582 41.30 28.88 40.88
CA ARG A 582 41.41 28.90 42.35
C ARG A 582 40.96 30.28 42.84
N ALA A 583 40.40 30.29 44.06
CA ALA A 583 40.15 31.42 44.97
C ALA A 583 38.79 32.14 44.89
N GLY A 584 38.15 32.26 46.06
CA GLY A 584 37.08 33.24 46.35
C GLY A 584 35.79 32.65 46.94
N LEU A 585 35.78 32.37 48.25
CA LEU A 585 34.54 32.20 49.03
C LEU A 585 33.85 33.57 49.18
N LEU A 586 32.60 33.72 48.74
CA LEU A 586 31.50 34.37 49.50
C LEU A 586 30.19 34.42 48.71
N GLY A 587 29.20 33.69 49.22
CA GLY A 587 27.77 33.98 49.09
C GLY A 587 27.10 33.66 47.75
N TRP A 588 26.31 32.59 47.71
CA TRP A 588 24.88 32.62 47.37
C TRP A 588 24.22 31.24 47.55
N LYS A 589 22.89 31.27 47.70
CA LYS A 589 22.05 30.30 48.41
C LYS A 589 21.83 28.96 47.70
N LYS A 590 21.62 27.95 48.55
CA LYS A 590 20.93 26.65 48.37
C LYS A 590 19.98 26.60 47.16
N TRP A 591 20.15 25.59 46.30
CA TRP A 591 19.16 24.77 45.57
C TRP A 591 19.80 24.19 44.28
N ALA A 592 20.73 23.23 44.39
CA ALA A 592 21.26 22.50 43.21
C ALA A 592 22.03 21.19 43.49
N TRP A 593 22.03 20.65 44.73
CA TRP A 593 23.01 19.62 45.13
C TRP A 593 22.53 18.16 45.11
N ARG A 594 21.32 17.87 44.60
CA ARG A 594 20.83 16.47 44.49
C ARG A 594 20.77 15.91 43.06
N GLY A 595 20.73 16.75 42.02
CA GLY A 595 20.71 16.29 40.62
C GLY A 595 22.10 16.03 40.02
N ILE A 596 23.10 16.81 40.41
CA ILE A 596 24.45 16.77 39.80
C ILE A 596 25.25 15.54 40.26
N PHE A 597 25.02 15.04 41.48
CA PHE A 597 25.76 13.90 42.05
C PHE A 597 25.34 12.55 41.45
N VAL A 598 24.10 12.42 40.96
CA VAL A 598 23.59 11.18 40.33
C VAL A 598 24.09 11.07 38.90
N VAL A 599 24.15 12.19 38.17
CA VAL A 599 24.64 12.22 36.77
C VAL A 599 26.16 12.04 36.72
N SER A 600 26.93 12.63 37.65
CA SER A 600 28.38 12.43 37.71
C SER A 600 28.78 10.99 38.07
N THR A 601 27.98 10.29 38.88
CA THR A 601 28.26 8.90 39.29
C THR A 601 27.95 7.90 38.18
N LEU A 602 26.88 8.12 37.40
CA LEU A 602 26.53 7.30 36.23
C LEU A 602 27.51 7.46 35.07
N VAL A 603 28.02 8.68 34.85
CA VAL A 603 29.03 8.96 33.81
C VAL A 603 30.41 8.41 34.19
N PHE A 604 30.79 8.45 35.48
CA PHE A 604 32.06 7.88 35.95
C PHE A 604 32.09 6.34 35.88
N LEU A 605 30.94 5.68 36.12
CA LEU A 605 30.76 4.24 35.93
C LEU A 605 30.80 3.81 34.45
N ALA A 606 30.34 4.66 33.53
CA ALA A 606 30.41 4.39 32.09
C ALA A 606 31.82 4.55 31.49
N ILE A 607 32.67 5.39 32.09
CA ILE A 607 34.01 5.70 31.56
C ILE A 607 35.10 4.76 32.10
N THR A 608 34.89 4.07 33.22
CA THR A 608 35.97 3.30 33.89
C THR A 608 35.78 1.78 33.98
N GLY A 609 34.71 1.21 33.40
CA GLY A 609 34.35 -0.21 33.59
C GLY A 609 34.82 -1.16 32.49
N GLY A 610 36.12 -1.46 32.44
CA GLY A 610 36.60 -2.68 31.80
C GLY A 610 36.22 -3.90 32.65
N TRP A 611 35.52 -4.86 32.04
CA TRP A 611 35.18 -6.20 32.55
C TRP A 611 34.39 -6.25 33.87
N ILE A 612 33.09 -6.56 33.80
CA ILE A 612 32.42 -7.56 34.65
C ILE A 612 31.20 -8.08 33.89
N TRP A 613 31.32 -9.34 33.48
CA TRP A 613 30.26 -10.23 33.06
C TRP A 613 29.54 -10.72 34.34
N ALA A 614 28.22 -10.93 34.26
CA ALA A 614 27.31 -11.43 35.32
C ALA A 614 26.67 -10.40 36.27
N MET A 615 25.66 -9.64 35.78
CA MET A 615 24.50 -9.23 36.61
C MET A 615 23.29 -8.68 35.83
N THR A 616 23.03 -9.13 34.59
CA THR A 616 21.87 -8.72 33.77
C THR A 616 20.63 -9.59 33.95
N TYR A 617 20.29 -9.92 35.19
CA TYR A 617 18.99 -10.51 35.55
C TYR A 617 18.57 -9.92 36.90
N ARG A 618 17.69 -8.90 36.88
CA ARG A 618 16.94 -8.26 38.01
C ARG A 618 16.95 -6.72 38.04
N ILE A 619 16.89 -6.03 36.90
CA ILE A 619 16.49 -4.60 36.85
C ILE A 619 15.26 -4.39 35.93
N ASP A 620 14.46 -5.43 35.68
CA ASP A 620 13.26 -5.32 34.82
C ASP A 620 11.92 -5.20 35.57
N ILE A 621 11.90 -4.91 36.87
CA ILE A 621 10.63 -4.95 37.67
C ILE A 621 10.29 -3.66 38.43
N LEU A 622 11.04 -2.56 38.31
CA LEU A 622 10.79 -1.35 39.14
C LEU A 622 10.72 0.00 38.40
N ALA A 623 10.55 -0.01 37.07
CA ALA A 623 10.42 1.23 36.28
C ALA A 623 9.05 1.39 35.59
N TYR A 624 8.00 0.72 36.06
CA TYR A 624 6.64 0.79 35.49
C TYR A 624 5.59 1.35 36.46
N SER A 625 5.95 2.33 37.30
CA SER A 625 5.01 2.92 38.27
C SER A 625 5.07 4.45 38.37
N LEU A 626 5.55 5.14 37.33
CA LEU A 626 5.49 6.61 37.22
C LEU A 626 5.77 7.00 35.75
N ILE A 627 4.75 6.87 34.90
CA ILE A 627 4.40 7.70 33.73
C ILE A 627 2.96 7.35 33.36
#